data_AF-A0A5C8A0Z6-F1
#
_entry.id   AF-A0A5C8A0Z6-F1
#
_cell.length_a   1.000
_cell.length_b   1.000
_cell.length_c   1.000
_cell.angle_alpha   90.00
_cell.angle_beta   90.00
_cell.angle_gamma   90.00
#
_symmetry.space_group_name_H-M   'P 1'
#
loop_
_entity.id
_entity.type
_entity.pdbx_description
1 polymer ?
#
loop_
_entity_poly.entity_id
_entity_poly.type
_entity_poly.pdbx_seq_one_letter_code
_entity_poly.pdbx_strand_id
1 'polypeptide(L)' 'MVLQQAEDAAMAMNRVQFQRGMSWRDVQSRYGSEAACEAELTQMRWPEGFVCPRCGGGT' A
#
# COMPACT_ATOMS: atom_id res chain seq x y z
N MET A 1 2.41 -15.51 34.04
CA MET A 1 3.56 -15.82 33.16
C MET A 1 3.17 -16.35 31.77
N VAL A 2 1.91 -16.73 31.52
CA VAL A 2 1.44 -17.12 30.17
C VAL A 2 0.99 -15.90 29.34
N LEU A 3 0.54 -14.83 30.00
CA LEU A 3 0.05 -13.62 29.32
C LEU A 3 1.16 -12.82 28.60
N GLN A 4 2.41 -12.88 29.08
CA GLN A 4 3.54 -12.17 28.47
C GLN A 4 3.97 -12.78 27.11
N GLN A 5 3.82 -14.11 26.95
CA GLN A 5 4.27 -14.81 25.74
C GLN A 5 3.42 -14.51 24.50
N ALA A 6 2.15 -14.14 24.69
CA ALA A 6 1.27 -13.74 23.58
C ALA A 6 1.62 -12.34 23.04
N GLU A 7 2.13 -11.45 23.90
CA GLU A 7 2.58 -10.10 23.53
C GLU A 7 3.92 -10.15 22.76
N ASP A 8 4.82 -11.06 23.13
CA ASP A 8 6.11 -11.28 22.46
C ASP A 8 5.96 -11.85 21.03
N ALA A 9 4.96 -12.73 20.81
CA ALA A 9 4.65 -13.26 19.48
C ALA A 9 4.17 -12.17 18.51
N ALA A 10 3.39 -11.21 19.00
CA ALA A 10 2.92 -10.08 18.20
C ALA A 10 4.05 -9.10 17.80
N MET A 11 5.15 -9.04 18.57
CA MET A 11 6.35 -8.25 18.26
C MET A 11 7.34 -9.00 17.34
N ALA A 12 7.28 -10.33 17.30
CA ALA A 12 8.12 -11.17 16.43
C ALA A 12 7.51 -11.49 15.05
N MET A 13 6.20 -11.29 14.87
CA MET A 13 5.52 -11.48 13.59
C MET A 13 5.81 -10.31 12.65
N ASN A 14 6.58 -10.56 11.58
CA ASN A 14 6.78 -9.58 10.52
C ASN A 14 5.43 -9.27 9.84
N ARG A 15 4.85 -8.11 10.18
CA ARG A 15 3.57 -7.64 9.63
C ARG A 15 3.53 -7.65 8.10
N VAL A 16 4.66 -7.44 7.43
CA VAL A 16 4.76 -7.46 5.96
C VAL A 16 4.60 -8.88 5.39
N GLN A 17 5.00 -9.91 6.14
CA GLN A 17 4.88 -11.31 5.71
C GLN A 17 3.47 -11.87 5.92
N PHE A 18 2.75 -11.35 6.92
CA PHE A 18 1.41 -11.83 7.30
C PHE A 18 0.29 -10.83 7.00
N GLN A 19 0.55 -9.87 6.10
CA GLN A 19 -0.48 -8.96 5.63
C GLN A 19 -1.49 -9.71 4.75
N ARG A 20 -2.77 -9.30 4.83
CA ARG A 20 -3.81 -9.80 3.92
C ARG A 20 -3.43 -9.39 2.50
N GLY A 21 -2.98 -10.36 1.71
CA GLY A 21 -2.58 -10.15 0.33
C GLY A 21 -3.76 -9.95 -0.61
N MET A 22 -3.44 -9.50 -1.81
CA MET A 22 -4.33 -9.44 -2.96
C MET A 22 -4.16 -10.72 -3.78
N SER A 23 -5.24 -11.28 -4.34
CA SER A 23 -5.10 -12.44 -5.22
C SER A 23 -4.43 -12.05 -6.54
N TRP A 24 -3.83 -13.00 -7.25
CA TRP A 24 -3.22 -12.70 -8.55
C TRP A 24 -4.23 -12.14 -9.58
N ARG A 25 -5.49 -12.59 -9.55
CA ARG A 25 -6.54 -12.07 -10.44
C ARG A 25 -6.87 -10.61 -10.13
N ASP A 26 -6.91 -10.26 -8.84
CA ASP A 26 -7.17 -8.88 -8.42
C ASP A 26 -6.00 -7.97 -8.82
N VAL A 27 -4.75 -8.45 -8.71
CA VAL A 27 -3.57 -7.73 -9.19
C VAL A 27 -3.67 -7.49 -10.69
N GLN A 28 -3.99 -8.54 -11.45
CA GLN A 28 -4.11 -8.44 -12.91
C GLN A 28 -5.27 -7.53 -13.33
N SER A 29 -6.38 -7.49 -12.57
CA SER A 29 -7.50 -6.59 -12.82
C SER A 29 -7.15 -5.12 -12.58
N ARG A 30 -6.30 -4.81 -11.60
CA ARG A 30 -5.95 -3.43 -11.23
C ARG A 30 -4.71 -2.90 -11.94
N TYR A 31 -3.73 -3.76 -12.17
CA TYR A 31 -2.40 -3.38 -12.67
C TYR A 31 -2.01 -4.10 -13.98
N GLY A 32 -2.93 -4.81 -14.63
CA GLY A 32 -2.63 -5.68 -15.77
C GLY A 32 -2.22 -4.96 -17.06
N SER A 33 -2.40 -3.65 -17.15
CA SER A 33 -1.91 -2.81 -18.24
C SER A 33 -1.15 -1.61 -17.68
N GLU A 34 -0.26 -1.03 -18.50
CA GLU A 34 0.50 0.15 -18.11
C GLU A 34 -0.41 1.33 -17.75
N ALA A 35 -1.44 1.58 -18.56
CA ALA A 35 -2.42 2.64 -18.30
C ALA A 35 -3.22 2.40 -17.00
N ALA A 36 -3.65 1.17 -16.72
CA ALA A 36 -4.36 0.84 -15.48
C ALA A 36 -3.44 0.98 -14.26
N CYS A 37 -2.20 0.50 -14.38
CA CYS A 37 -1.19 0.62 -13.34
C CYS A 37 -0.87 2.09 -13.03
N GLU A 38 -0.67 2.92 -14.04
CA GLU A 38 -0.41 4.36 -13.89
C GLU A 38 -1.57 5.08 -13.19
N ALA A 39 -2.82 4.79 -13.59
CA ALA A 39 -4.01 5.38 -12.99
C ALA A 39 -4.14 5.01 -11.49
N GLU A 40 -4.01 3.71 -11.17
CA GLU A 40 -4.04 3.22 -9.79
C GLU A 40 -2.92 3.83 -8.95
N LEU A 41 -1.68 3.84 -9.47
CA LEU A 41 -0.53 4.42 -8.76
C LEU A 41 -0.70 5.92 -8.52
N THR A 42 -1.24 6.66 -9.49
CA THR A 42 -1.49 8.09 -9.36
C THR A 42 -2.52 8.36 -8.26
N GLN A 43 -3.65 7.63 -8.29
CA GLN A 43 -4.70 7.75 -7.28
C GLN A 43 -4.21 7.38 -5.87
N MET A 44 -3.34 6.38 -5.76
CA MET A 44 -2.74 5.96 -4.48
C MET A 44 -1.75 6.98 -3.92
N ARG A 45 -0.94 7.59 -4.78
CA ARG A 45 0.10 8.55 -4.35
C ARG A 45 -0.47 9.93 -4.07
N TRP A 46 -1.49 10.34 -4.83
CA TRP A 46 -2.07 11.67 -4.78
C TRP A 46 -3.61 11.60 -4.86
N PRO A 47 -4.27 11.17 -3.79
CA PRO A 47 -5.71 10.98 -3.80
C PRO A 47 -6.49 12.29 -4.04
N GLU A 48 -5.93 13.41 -3.59
CA GLU A 48 -6.46 14.77 -3.78
C GLU A 48 -5.85 15.50 -4.99
N GLY A 49 -5.05 14.80 -5.81
CA GLY A 49 -4.31 15.37 -6.94
C GLY A 49 -2.86 15.72 -6.61
N PHE A 50 -2.02 15.71 -7.65
CA PHE A 50 -0.59 16.00 -7.51
C PHE A 50 -0.34 17.47 -7.17
N VAL A 51 0.40 17.72 -6.09
CA VAL A 51 0.92 19.04 -5.75
C VAL A 51 2.44 18.98 -5.71
N CYS A 52 3.10 19.85 -6.49
CA CYS A 52 4.55 19.95 -6.47
C CYS A 52 5.02 20.45 -5.09
N PRO A 53 5.84 19.70 -4.34
CA PRO A 53 6.27 20.11 -3.00
C PRO A 53 7.21 21.33 -3.03
N ARG A 54 7.77 21.68 -4.20
CA ARG A 54 8.64 22.85 -4.36
C ARG A 54 7.86 24.14 -4.62
N CYS A 55 6.89 24.10 -5.55
CA CYS A 55 6.20 25.31 -6.00
C CYS A 55 4.70 25.37 -5.65
N GLY A 56 4.14 24.32 -5.05
CA GLY A 56 2.75 24.29 -4.60
C GLY A 56 1.68 24.34 -5.71
N GLY A 57 2.07 24.19 -6.98
CA GLY A 57 1.14 24.24 -8.12
C GLY A 57 0.88 25.63 -8.70
N GLY A 58 1.65 26.66 -8.31
CA GLY A 58 1.60 27.96 -8.97
C GLY A 58 2.19 27.91 -10.39
N THR A 59 1.41 28.36 -11.37
CA THR A 59 1.86 28.69 -12.74
C THR A 59 2.82 29.86 -12.73
#